data_AF-A0AAV5SX08-F1
#
_entry.id   AF-A0AAV5SX08-F1
#
_cell.length_a   1.000
_cell.length_b   1.000
_cell.length_c   1.000
_cell.angle_alpha   90.00
_cell.angle_beta   90.00
_cell.angle_gamma   90.00
#
_symmetry.space_group_name_H-M   'P 1'
#
loop_
_entity.id
_entity.type
_entity.pdbx_description
1 polymer ?
#
loop_
_entity_poly.entity_id
_entity_poly.type
_entity_poly.pdbx_seq_one_letter_code
_entity_poly.pdbx_strand_id
1 'polypeptide(L)'
;NVLISCVDYAILRVVTTRIVDGKGSDGEWPVRMIGATLYKCRFDWDEYLFLELNSHPARFYHILEHVKVVIFIVDCAQAAQDQKDSLELFQSVMNTVPLKKAHLLLLAIDRNSQARIDKMTGQEIMEYYGLQRISNKVR
;
A
#
# COMPACT_ATOMS: atom_id res chain seq x y z
N ASN A 1 -12.90 1.31 3.50
CA ASN A 1 -11.64 0.79 4.08
C ASN A 1 -10.59 0.74 3.00
N VAL A 2 -9.42 1.26 3.31
CA VAL A 2 -8.28 1.39 2.41
C VAL A 2 -7.15 0.58 2.99
N LEU A 3 -6.51 -0.25 2.19
CA LEU A 3 -5.25 -0.90 2.53
C LEU A 3 -4.09 -0.07 1.99
N ILE A 4 -3.04 0.14 2.79
CA ILE A 4 -1.78 0.75 2.34
C ILE A 4 -0.66 -0.25 2.60
N SER A 5 0.18 -0.50 1.60
CA SER A 5 1.29 -1.46 1.73
C SER A 5 2.52 -1.03 0.93
N CYS A 6 3.69 -1.28 1.50
CA CYS A 6 5.02 -1.04 0.92
C CYS A 6 6.06 -1.85 1.72
N VAL A 7 7.22 -2.13 1.11
CA VAL A 7 8.35 -2.76 1.81
C VAL A 7 9.12 -1.74 2.67
N ASP A 8 9.28 -0.49 2.20
CA ASP A 8 9.93 0.54 2.99
C ASP A 8 8.96 1.11 4.04
N TYR A 9 9.19 0.76 5.29
CA TYR A 9 8.40 1.20 6.44
C TYR A 9 8.45 2.71 6.68
N ALA A 10 9.59 3.36 6.40
CA ALA A 10 9.71 4.80 6.59
C ALA A 10 8.86 5.54 5.55
N ILE A 11 8.92 5.11 4.30
CA ILE A 11 8.05 5.58 3.22
C ILE A 11 6.59 5.34 3.54
N LEU A 12 6.25 4.09 3.91
CA LEU A 12 4.89 3.69 4.26
C LEU A 12 4.36 4.60 5.36
N ARG A 13 5.14 4.79 6.42
CA ARG A 13 4.76 5.64 7.54
C ARG A 13 4.56 7.09 7.13
N VAL A 14 5.44 7.64 6.28
CA VAL A 14 5.33 9.02 5.79
C VAL A 14 4.06 9.20 4.95
N VAL A 15 3.79 8.28 4.02
CA VAL A 15 2.59 8.33 3.18
C VAL A 15 1.33 8.16 4.02
N THR A 16 1.28 7.13 4.88
CA THR A 16 0.15 6.89 5.77
C THR A 16 -0.11 8.10 6.65
N THR A 17 0.92 8.65 7.32
CA THR A 17 0.76 9.80 8.23
C THR A 17 0.18 11.03 7.52
N ARG A 18 0.55 11.26 6.24
CA ARG A 18 -0.03 12.35 5.44
C ARG A 18 -1.49 12.12 5.06
N ILE A 19 -1.90 10.87 4.90
CA ILE A 19 -3.29 10.50 4.61
C ILE A 19 -4.13 10.56 5.88
N VAL A 20 -3.59 10.08 6.99
CA VAL A 20 -4.34 9.89 8.23
C VAL A 20 -4.35 11.12 9.15
N ASP A 21 -4.01 12.30 8.64
CA ASP A 21 -3.84 13.52 9.44
C ASP A 21 -5.14 13.90 10.16
N GLY A 22 -5.27 13.41 11.39
CA GLY A 22 -6.53 13.40 12.12
C GLY A 22 -6.34 12.77 13.48
N LYS A 23 -6.00 13.61 14.46
CA LYS A 23 -6.10 13.29 15.89
C LYS A 23 -7.52 12.80 16.17
N GLY A 24 -7.70 11.48 16.29
CA GLY A 24 -8.91 10.93 16.88
C GLY A 24 -9.04 11.46 18.31
N SER A 25 -10.15 12.11 18.61
CA SER A 25 -10.45 12.66 19.94
C SER A 25 -10.71 11.57 20.99
N ASP A 26 -10.87 10.31 20.56
CA ASP A 26 -11.08 9.15 21.41
C ASP A 26 -9.81 8.30 21.42
N GLY A 27 -9.27 8.04 22.61
CA GLY A 27 -7.96 7.44 22.87
C GLY A 27 -7.75 6.00 22.40
N GLU A 28 -8.61 5.46 21.53
CA GLU A 28 -8.53 4.10 20.99
C GLU A 28 -7.81 4.02 19.63
N TRP A 29 -7.46 5.16 19.02
CA TRP A 29 -6.85 5.21 17.69
C TRP A 29 -5.43 5.79 17.69
N PRO A 30 -4.49 5.22 16.92
CA PRO A 30 -4.63 4.06 16.05
C PRO A 30 -4.60 2.72 16.80
N VAL A 31 -5.29 1.70 16.26
CA VAL A 31 -5.25 0.32 16.78
C VAL A 31 -4.03 -0.39 16.21
N ARG A 32 -3.08 -0.76 17.07
CA ARG A 32 -1.86 -1.49 16.69
C ARG A 32 -2.08 -2.99 16.79
N MET A 33 -1.82 -3.70 15.70
CA MET A 33 -1.90 -5.16 15.61
C MET A 33 -0.52 -5.73 15.28
N ILE A 34 -0.27 -7.01 15.59
CA ILE A 34 0.97 -7.66 15.16
C ILE A 34 0.94 -7.76 13.63
N GLY A 35 1.76 -6.96 12.95
CA GLY A 35 1.87 -6.99 11.49
C GLY A 35 1.01 -5.95 10.74
N ALA A 36 0.30 -5.07 11.46
CA ALA A 36 -0.46 -3.96 10.86
C ALA A 36 -0.84 -2.86 11.86
N THR A 37 -1.17 -1.68 11.34
CA THR A 37 -1.81 -0.61 12.13
C THR A 37 -3.10 -0.19 11.45
N LEU A 38 -4.20 -0.15 12.21
CA LEU A 38 -5.48 0.35 11.72
C LEU A 38 -5.68 1.78 12.22
N TYR A 39 -5.95 2.68 11.29
CA TYR A 39 -6.26 4.08 11.54
C TYR A 39 -7.70 4.35 11.18
N LYS A 40 -8.24 5.37 11.82
CA LYS A 40 -9.56 5.91 11.56
C LYS A 40 -9.39 7.38 11.24
N CYS A 41 -9.90 7.79 10.09
CA CYS A 41 -9.74 9.15 9.59
C CYS A 41 -11.06 9.64 9.01
N ARG A 42 -11.25 10.95 9.04
CA ARG A 42 -12.44 11.60 8.52
C ARG A 42 -12.01 12.60 7.46
N PHE A 43 -12.61 12.49 6.28
CA PHE A 43 -12.52 13.52 5.24
C PHE A 43 -13.92 14.09 5.08
N ASP A 44 -14.10 15.36 5.43
CA ASP A 44 -15.40 16.03 5.52
C ASP A 44 -16.41 15.26 6.40
N TRP A 45 -17.43 14.67 5.79
CA TRP A 45 -18.50 13.91 6.46
C TRP A 45 -18.26 12.41 6.44
N ASP A 46 -17.28 11.96 5.65
CA ASP A 46 -17.02 10.56 5.39
C ASP A 46 -15.93 10.01 6.31
N GLU A 47 -16.18 8.81 6.82
CA GLU A 47 -15.27 8.08 7.69
C GLU A 47 -14.59 6.95 6.92
N TYR A 48 -13.27 6.88 7.08
CA TYR A 48 -12.43 5.89 6.42
C TYR A 48 -11.58 5.15 7.44
N LEU A 49 -11.55 3.83 7.29
CA LEU A 49 -10.57 2.98 7.96
C LEU A 49 -9.38 2.73 7.03
N PHE A 50 -8.17 3.03 7.51
CA PHE A 50 -6.92 2.78 6.79
C PHE A 50 -6.17 1.65 7.49
N LEU A 51 -5.89 0.58 6.78
CA LEU A 51 -5.06 -0.52 7.25
C LEU A 51 -3.67 -0.35 6.65
N GLU A 52 -2.68 -0.01 7.46
CA GLU A 52 -1.27 -0.05 7.09
C GLU A 52 -0.76 -1.48 7.32
N LEU A 53 -0.45 -2.19 6.24
CA LEU A 53 0.19 -3.51 6.33
C LEU A 53 1.69 -3.37 6.37
N ASN A 54 2.26 -3.97 7.41
CA ASN A 54 3.70 -4.03 7.60
C ASN A 54 4.17 -5.50 7.68
N SER A 55 3.35 -6.41 7.13
CA SER A 55 3.60 -7.85 7.02
C SER A 55 2.71 -8.48 5.93
N HIS A 56 2.82 -9.79 5.71
CA HIS A 56 2.01 -10.49 4.70
C HIS A 56 0.49 -10.39 4.96
N PRO A 57 -0.32 -10.09 3.92
CA PRO A 57 -1.75 -9.82 4.04
C PRO A 57 -2.58 -10.99 4.58
N ALA A 58 -2.13 -12.24 4.41
CA ALA A 58 -2.87 -13.44 4.80
C ALA A 58 -3.31 -13.46 6.28
N ARG A 59 -2.59 -12.77 7.16
CA ARG A 59 -2.88 -12.70 8.61
C ARG A 59 -4.13 -11.87 8.94
N PHE A 60 -4.62 -11.07 8.00
CA PHE A 60 -5.70 -10.11 8.24
C PHE A 60 -6.94 -10.44 7.41
N TYR A 61 -7.11 -11.70 7.00
CA TYR A 61 -8.13 -12.14 6.04
C TYR A 61 -9.51 -11.50 6.25
N HIS A 62 -10.06 -11.58 7.48
CA HIS A 62 -11.36 -11.00 7.82
C HIS A 62 -11.44 -9.48 7.69
N ILE A 63 -10.35 -8.76 7.99
CA ILE A 63 -10.30 -7.30 7.81
C ILE A 63 -10.23 -6.96 6.32
N LEU A 64 -9.50 -7.77 5.54
CA LEU A 64 -9.30 -7.56 4.12
C LEU A 64 -10.59 -7.74 3.29
N GLU A 65 -11.58 -8.51 3.78
CA GLU A 65 -12.89 -8.67 3.12
C GLU A 65 -13.65 -7.35 2.97
N HIS A 66 -13.35 -6.36 3.80
CA HIS A 66 -13.98 -5.05 3.78
C HIS A 66 -13.16 -3.98 3.05
N VAL A 67 -11.97 -4.33 2.54
CA VAL A 67 -11.09 -3.40 1.81
C VAL A 67 -11.68 -3.12 0.42
N LYS A 68 -11.85 -1.83 0.13
CA LYS A 68 -12.39 -1.34 -1.15
C LYS A 68 -11.29 -0.80 -2.07
N VAL A 69 -10.19 -0.33 -1.49
CA VAL A 69 -9.06 0.27 -2.20
C VAL A 69 -7.76 -0.25 -1.60
N VAL A 70 -6.81 -0.61 -2.45
CA VAL A 70 -5.44 -0.93 -2.11
C VAL A 70 -4.56 0.17 -2.67
N ILE A 71 -3.80 0.84 -1.83
CA ILE A 71 -2.73 1.75 -2.20
C ILE A 71 -1.41 0.99 -2.01
N PHE A 72 -0.76 0.66 -3.12
CA PHE A 72 0.56 0.04 -3.11
C PHE A 72 1.62 1.09 -3.44
N ILE A 73 2.56 1.33 -2.52
CA ILE A 73 3.59 2.37 -2.70
C ILE A 73 4.86 1.72 -3.26
N VAL A 74 5.42 2.33 -4.30
CA VAL A 74 6.64 1.88 -4.97
C VAL A 74 7.68 2.98 -4.91
N ASP A 75 8.84 2.70 -4.30
CA ASP A 75 10.01 3.55 -4.44
C ASP A 75 10.71 3.26 -5.77
N CYS A 76 10.75 4.26 -6.64
CA CYS A 76 11.28 4.16 -7.99
C CYS A 76 12.82 4.21 -8.02
N ALA A 77 13.46 4.56 -6.91
CA ALA A 77 14.91 4.71 -6.78
C ALA A 77 15.53 3.72 -5.76
N GLN A 78 14.84 2.60 -5.48
CA GLN A 78 15.28 1.59 -4.51
C GLN A 78 16.30 0.60 -5.11
N ALA A 79 17.12 -0.02 -4.25
CA ALA A 79 18.11 -1.02 -4.67
C ALA A 79 17.44 -2.29 -5.22
N ALA A 80 18.14 -3.04 -6.08
CA ALA A 80 17.58 -4.21 -6.77
C ALA A 80 16.99 -5.28 -5.81
N GLN A 81 17.57 -5.46 -4.63
CA GLN A 81 17.01 -6.38 -3.63
C GLN A 81 15.66 -5.89 -3.10
N ASP A 82 15.56 -4.62 -2.73
CA ASP A 82 14.30 -4.02 -2.25
C ASP A 82 13.23 -4.02 -3.35
N GLN A 83 13.62 -3.87 -4.63
CA GLN A 83 12.71 -4.03 -5.78
C GLN A 83 12.12 -5.42 -5.87
N LYS A 84 12.91 -6.46 -5.59
CA LYS A 84 12.43 -7.84 -5.60
C LYS A 84 11.45 -8.09 -4.45
N ASP A 85 11.81 -7.67 -3.24
CA ASP A 85 10.95 -7.83 -2.06
C ASP A 85 9.63 -7.07 -2.25
N SER A 86 9.67 -5.90 -2.89
CA SER A 86 8.48 -5.11 -3.21
C SER A 86 7.57 -5.83 -4.21
N LEU A 87 8.15 -6.47 -5.23
CA LEU A 87 7.39 -7.30 -6.17
C LEU A 87 6.75 -8.52 -5.49
N GLU A 88 7.48 -9.19 -4.59
CA GLU A 88 6.96 -10.34 -3.83
C GLU A 88 5.79 -9.93 -2.93
N LEU A 89 5.90 -8.80 -2.23
CA LEU A 89 4.82 -8.24 -1.43
C LEU A 89 3.62 -7.86 -2.31
N PHE A 90 3.84 -7.20 -3.44
CA PHE A 90 2.79 -6.84 -4.39
C PHE A 90 2.03 -8.09 -4.87
N GLN A 91 2.74 -9.13 -5.28
CA GLN A 91 2.13 -10.39 -5.71
C GLN A 91 1.34 -11.04 -4.58
N SER A 92 1.84 -11.00 -3.35
CA SER A 92 1.11 -11.48 -2.17
C SER A 92 -0.21 -10.75 -1.96
N VAL A 93 -0.20 -9.41 -2.08
CA VAL A 93 -1.40 -8.55 -2.00
C VAL A 93 -2.39 -8.88 -3.11
N MET A 94 -1.93 -8.94 -4.37
CA MET A 94 -2.80 -9.18 -5.53
C MET A 94 -3.37 -10.60 -5.59
N ASN A 95 -2.69 -11.58 -5.01
CA ASN A 95 -3.16 -12.97 -4.94
C ASN A 95 -4.08 -13.23 -3.73
N THR A 96 -4.18 -12.29 -2.78
CA THR A 96 -5.04 -12.43 -1.60
C THR A 96 -6.51 -12.33 -2.02
N VAL A 97 -7.26 -13.43 -1.80
CA VAL A 97 -8.63 -13.60 -2.29
C VAL A 97 -9.57 -12.43 -1.92
N PRO A 98 -9.63 -11.98 -0.64
CA PRO A 98 -10.43 -10.81 -0.26
C PRO A 98 -10.15 -9.54 -1.07
N LEU A 99 -8.90 -9.33 -1.50
CA LEU A 99 -8.46 -8.11 -2.18
C LEU A 99 -8.73 -8.11 -3.68
N LYS A 100 -9.15 -9.23 -4.27
CA LYS A 100 -9.44 -9.32 -5.71
C LYS A 100 -10.53 -8.37 -6.19
N LYS A 101 -11.41 -7.90 -5.29
CA LYS A 101 -12.49 -6.96 -5.59
C LYS A 101 -12.14 -5.51 -5.29
N ALA A 102 -10.98 -5.26 -4.67
CA ALA A 102 -10.56 -3.91 -4.32
C ALA A 102 -9.97 -3.19 -5.54
N HIS A 103 -10.16 -1.88 -5.62
CA HIS A 103 -9.47 -1.05 -6.59
C HIS A 103 -7.99 -0.95 -6.22
N LEU A 104 -7.10 -1.13 -7.20
CA LEU A 104 -5.67 -0.94 -7.01
C LEU A 104 -5.26 0.47 -7.44
N LEU A 105 -4.66 1.22 -6.51
CA LEU A 105 -3.91 2.43 -6.77
C LEU A 105 -2.43 2.14 -6.54
N LEU A 106 -1.58 2.40 -7.54
CA LEU A 106 -0.13 2.27 -7.40
C LEU A 106 0.47 3.67 -7.30
N LEU A 107 1.12 3.96 -6.17
CA LEU A 107 1.76 5.24 -5.89
C LEU A 107 3.27 5.11 -6.08
N ALA A 108 3.76 5.63 -7.19
CA ALA A 108 5.18 5.72 -7.49
C ALA A 108 5.78 6.95 -6.81
N ILE A 109 6.83 6.78 -6.01
CA ILE A 109 7.55 7.86 -5.34
C ILE A 109 9.05 7.81 -5.61
N ASP A 110 9.71 8.94 -5.42
CA ASP A 110 11.16 9.08 -5.57
C ASP A 110 11.71 9.74 -4.30
N ARG A 111 12.28 8.91 -3.41
CA ARG A 111 12.85 9.38 -2.14
C ARG A 111 14.20 10.07 -2.33
N ASN A 112 14.91 9.72 -3.39
CA ASN A 112 16.32 10.02 -3.59
C ASN A 112 16.55 10.71 -4.93
N SER A 113 15.89 11.84 -5.16
CA SER A 113 16.16 12.68 -6.33
C SER A 113 17.63 13.12 -6.46
N GLN A 114 18.42 13.00 -5.38
CA GLN A 114 19.84 13.34 -5.30
C GLN A 114 20.81 12.16 -5.50
N ALA A 115 20.36 10.90 -5.42
CA ALA A 115 21.23 9.74 -5.64
C ALA A 115 21.32 9.44 -7.15
N ARG A 116 22.51 9.10 -7.65
CA ARG A 116 22.72 8.59 -9.03
C ARG A 116 22.23 7.15 -9.19
N ILE A 117 21.04 6.85 -8.70
CA ILE A 117 20.38 5.57 -8.93
C ILE A 117 19.44 5.78 -10.09
N ASP A 118 19.52 4.92 -11.10
CA ASP A 118 18.60 4.94 -12.24
C ASP A 118 17.17 4.72 -11.73
N LYS A 119 16.27 5.61 -12.14
CA LYS A 119 14.87 5.60 -11.69
C LYS A 119 14.02 4.83 -12.67
N MET A 120 13.10 4.03 -12.14
CA MET A 120 12.09 3.41 -12.98
C MET A 120 11.11 4.47 -13.50
N THR A 121 10.93 4.49 -14.81
CA THR A 121 9.86 5.18 -15.50
C THR A 121 8.51 4.52 -15.22
N GLY A 122 7.41 5.24 -15.47
CA GLY A 122 6.06 4.67 -15.33
C GLY A 122 5.85 3.41 -16.17
N GLN A 123 6.47 3.32 -17.35
CA GLN A 123 6.39 2.13 -18.20
C GLN A 123 7.12 0.94 -17.59
N GLU A 124 8.34 1.14 -17.09
CA GLU A 124 9.10 0.09 -16.42
C GLU A 124 8.38 -0.42 -15.17
N ILE A 125 7.71 0.45 -14.42
CA ILE A 125 6.87 0.05 -13.28
C ILE A 125 5.70 -0.83 -13.76
N MET A 126 4.99 -0.43 -14.82
CA MET A 126 3.89 -1.22 -15.37
C MET A 126 4.34 -2.61 -15.83
N GLU A 127 5.49 -2.70 -16.48
CA GLU A 127 6.07 -3.95 -16.96
C GLU A 127 6.54 -4.84 -15.81
N TYR A 128 7.32 -4.28 -14.88
CA TYR A 128 7.91 -5.00 -13.75
C TYR A 128 6.85 -5.57 -12.80
N TYR A 129 5.82 -4.78 -12.46
CA TYR A 129 4.71 -5.23 -11.63
C TYR A 129 3.62 -5.96 -12.43
N GLY A 130 3.78 -6.11 -13.74
CA GLY A 130 2.84 -6.87 -14.60
C GLY A 130 1.43 -6.28 -14.65
N LEU A 131 1.29 -4.95 -14.52
CA LEU A 131 0.00 -4.27 -14.37
C LEU A 131 -0.93 -4.46 -15.58
N GLN A 132 -0.35 -4.62 -16.78
CA GLN A 132 -1.11 -4.89 -18.00
C GLN A 132 -1.91 -6.22 -17.92
N ARG A 133 -1.38 -7.22 -17.20
CA ARG A 133 -2.06 -8.52 -17.02
C ARG A 133 -3.22 -8.44 -16.04
N ILE A 134 -3.19 -7.47 -15.12
CA ILE A 134 -4.25 -7.22 -14.13
C ILE A 134 -5.41 -6.48 -14.79
N SER A 135 -5.11 -5.46 -15.59
CA SER A 135 -6.10 -4.69 -16.38
C SER A 135 -6.96 -5.58 -17.29
N ASN A 136 -6.35 -6.57 -17.95
CA ASN A 136 -7.05 -7.44 -18.90
C ASN A 136 -7.94 -8.53 -18.28
N LYS A 137 -7.91 -8.74 -16.96
CA LYS A 137 -8.76 -9.73 -16.27
C LYS A 137 -10.12 -9.17 -15.81
N VAL A 138 -10.37 -7.87 -16.01
CA VAL A 138 -11.56 -7.15 -15.52
C VAL A 138 -12.54 -6.82 -16.67
N ARG A 139 -12.48 -7.53 -17.80
CA ARG A 139 -13.47 -7.43 -18.88
C ARG A 139 -14.39 -8.64 -18.90
#